data_AF-A0A9P7AFP2-F1
#
_entry.id   AF-A0A9P7AFP2-F1
#
_cell.length_a   1.000
_cell.length_b   1.000
_cell.length_c   1.000
_cell.angle_alpha   90.00
_cell.angle_beta   90.00
_cell.angle_gamma   90.00
#
_symmetry.space_group_name_H-M   'P 1'
#
loop_
_entity.id
_entity.type
_entity.pdbx_description
1 polymer ?
#
loop_
_entity_poly.entity_id
_entity_poly.type
_entity_poly.pdbx_seq_one_letter_code
_entity_poly.pdbx_strand_id
1 'polypeptide(L)'
;MSISICPSWSENMKNQTPCEVFQTVNKRCSCIYPIISPDSSEQAFIPSGLNVTACTCSWASYNLFSACMFCTSSSPSLVSWDEWITNCPTNITSTTT
;
A
#
# COMPACT_ATOMS: atom_id res chain seq x y z
N MET A 1 -11.92 15.38 -8.30
CA MET A 1 -10.55 15.45 -8.84
C MET A 1 -9.64 15.49 -7.63
N SER A 2 -9.10 14.35 -7.20
CA SER A 2 -8.18 14.32 -6.06
C SER A 2 -6.83 14.81 -6.55
N ILE A 3 -6.42 16.00 -6.13
CA ILE A 3 -5.08 16.52 -6.38
C ILE A 3 -4.13 15.60 -5.61
N SER A 4 -3.47 14.67 -6.30
CA SER A 4 -2.39 13.88 -5.70
C SER A 4 -1.20 14.82 -5.51
N ILE A 5 -0.68 14.94 -4.29
CA ILE A 5 0.43 15.84 -3.92
C ILE A 5 1.78 15.17 -4.27
N CYS A 6 1.75 14.19 -5.16
CA CYS A 6 2.84 13.28 -5.39
C CYS A 6 3.96 13.99 -6.16
N PRO A 7 5.20 14.03 -5.65
CA PRO A 7 6.29 14.65 -6.38
C PRO A 7 6.62 13.83 -7.64
N SER A 8 6.95 14.48 -8.75
CA SER A 8 7.15 13.81 -10.05
C SER A 8 8.25 12.75 -10.06
N TRP A 9 9.22 12.81 -9.13
CA TRP A 9 10.25 11.78 -9.01
C TRP A 9 9.72 10.41 -8.57
N SER A 10 8.52 10.35 -7.98
CA SER A 10 7.91 9.10 -7.50
C SER A 10 7.11 8.37 -8.59
N GLU A 11 6.96 8.99 -9.76
CA GLU A 11 6.29 8.37 -10.90
C GLU A 11 7.14 7.25 -11.51
N ASN A 12 6.48 6.19 -11.96
CA ASN A 12 7.16 5.13 -12.71
C ASN A 12 7.39 5.54 -14.18
N MET A 13 8.07 4.69 -14.97
CA MET A 13 8.32 4.93 -16.41
C MET A 13 7.06 5.03 -17.29
N LYS A 14 5.88 4.80 -16.73
CA LYS A 14 4.58 4.95 -17.40
C LYS A 14 3.83 6.20 -16.92
N ASN A 15 4.51 7.10 -16.21
CA ASN A 15 3.94 8.31 -15.61
C ASN A 15 2.77 8.00 -14.68
N GLN A 16 2.87 6.89 -13.95
CA GLN A 16 1.88 6.50 -12.94
C GLN A 16 2.42 6.85 -11.56
N THR A 17 1.59 7.49 -10.75
CA THR A 17 1.83 7.72 -9.34
C THR A 17 1.89 6.40 -8.56
N PRO A 18 2.56 6.36 -7.39
CA PRO A 18 2.52 5.23 -6.47
C PRO A 18 1.09 4.73 -6.17
N CYS A 19 0.11 5.62 -6.02
CA CYS A 19 -1.28 5.24 -5.80
C CYS A 19 -1.89 4.48 -7.00
N GLU A 20 -1.63 4.93 -8.22
CA GLU A 20 -2.11 4.23 -9.43
C GLU A 20 -1.44 2.87 -9.60
N VAL A 21 -0.15 2.77 -9.28
CA VAL A 21 0.58 1.49 -9.31
C VAL A 21 0.04 0.54 -8.24
N PHE A 22 -0.14 1.03 -7.00
CA PHE A 22 -0.72 0.25 -5.89
C PHE A 22 -2.10 -0.31 -6.25
N GLN A 23 -3.00 0.55 -6.76
CA GLN A 23 -4.33 0.12 -7.19
C GLN A 23 -4.27 -0.94 -8.31
N THR A 24 -3.35 -0.77 -9.27
CA THR A 24 -3.16 -1.73 -10.36
C THR A 24 -2.70 -3.09 -9.85
N VAL A 25 -1.72 -3.12 -8.94
CA VAL A 25 -1.20 -4.36 -8.33
C VAL A 25 -2.28 -5.03 -7.49
N ASN A 26 -2.96 -4.28 -6.63
CA ASN A 26 -4.01 -4.84 -5.77
C ASN A 26 -5.20 -5.39 -6.56
N LYS A 27 -5.57 -4.75 -7.67
CA LYS A 27 -6.60 -5.27 -8.57
C LYS A 27 -6.23 -6.65 -9.11
N ARG A 28 -4.95 -6.89 -9.43
CA ARG A 28 -4.48 -8.22 -9.87
C ARG A 28 -4.48 -9.24 -8.73
N CYS A 29 -4.30 -8.76 -7.50
CA CYS A 29 -4.31 -9.56 -6.29
C CYS A 29 -5.72 -9.80 -5.72
N SER A 30 -6.77 -9.30 -6.37
CA SER A 30 -8.17 -9.41 -5.90
C SER A 30 -8.36 -8.94 -4.45
N CYS A 31 -7.52 -8.01 -3.99
CA CYS A 31 -7.58 -7.47 -2.63
C CYS A 31 -8.61 -6.35 -2.56
N ILE A 32 -9.45 -6.37 -1.52
CA ILE A 32 -10.46 -5.34 -1.29
C ILE A 32 -9.94 -4.44 -0.17
N TYR A 33 -9.18 -3.41 -0.54
CA TYR A 33 -8.96 -2.30 0.37
C TYR A 33 -10.13 -1.32 0.26
N PRO A 34 -10.61 -0.74 1.37
CA PRO A 34 -11.47 0.43 1.29
C PRO A 34 -10.76 1.52 0.49
N ILE A 35 -11.54 2.37 -0.18
CA ILE A 35 -11.03 3.54 -0.88
C ILE A 35 -10.07 4.25 0.07
N ILE A 36 -8.87 4.56 -0.42
CA ILE A 36 -7.91 5.43 0.28
C ILE A 36 -8.53 6.84 0.32
N SER A 37 -9.50 6.99 1.20
CA SER A 37 -10.02 8.25 1.71
C SER A 37 -8.97 8.75 2.72
N PRO A 38 -8.86 10.06 3.00
CA PRO A 38 -7.66 10.64 3.61
C PRO A 38 -7.57 10.32 5.12
N ASP A 39 -7.48 9.04 5.45
CA ASP A 39 -7.02 8.57 6.73
C ASP A 39 -5.51 8.70 6.69
N SER A 40 -5.00 9.55 7.56
CA SER A 40 -3.58 9.86 7.67
C SER A 40 -2.75 8.70 8.20
N SER A 41 -3.26 7.46 8.25
CA SER A 41 -2.58 6.33 8.90
C SER A 41 -2.75 5.00 8.17
N GLU A 42 -1.64 4.29 8.01
CA GLU A 42 -1.61 2.92 7.50
C GLU A 42 -2.19 1.89 8.48
N GLN A 43 -2.39 2.26 9.75
CA GLN A 43 -2.87 1.33 10.79
C GLN A 43 -4.18 0.64 10.40
N ALA A 44 -5.09 1.38 9.78
CA ALA A 44 -6.40 0.87 9.34
C ALA A 44 -6.31 -0.11 8.16
N PHE A 45 -5.14 -0.23 7.53
CA PHE A 45 -4.88 -1.02 6.34
C PHE A 45 -3.95 -2.21 6.61
N ILE A 46 -3.52 -2.40 7.87
CA ILE A 46 -2.82 -3.62 8.28
C ILE A 46 -3.67 -4.83 7.84
N PRO A 47 -3.09 -5.77 7.06
CA PRO A 47 -3.79 -6.96 6.60
C PRO A 47 -4.51 -7.67 7.74
N SER A 48 -5.79 -7.96 7.54
CA SER A 48 -6.62 -8.63 8.54
C SER A 48 -7.79 -9.36 7.87
N GLY A 49 -8.30 -10.41 8.53
CA GLY A 49 -9.41 -11.21 8.01
C GLY A 49 -9.15 -11.74 6.59
N LEU A 50 -10.08 -11.47 5.67
CA LEU A 50 -9.99 -11.90 4.28
C LEU A 50 -8.89 -11.18 3.47
N ASN A 51 -8.33 -10.10 4.00
CA ASN A 51 -7.23 -9.37 3.38
C ASN A 51 -5.85 -9.91 3.76
N VAL A 52 -5.74 -10.99 4.54
CA VAL A 52 -4.46 -11.68 4.78
C VAL A 52 -4.16 -12.61 3.61
N THR A 53 -3.35 -12.14 2.66
CA THR A 53 -3.04 -12.86 1.42
C THR A 53 -1.56 -12.75 1.10
N ALA A 54 -1.04 -13.61 0.21
CA ALA A 54 0.35 -13.49 -0.25
C ALA A 54 0.66 -12.11 -0.88
N CYS A 55 -0.34 -11.46 -1.46
CA CYS A 55 -0.16 -10.12 -2.03
C CYS A 55 -0.03 -9.04 -0.96
N THR A 56 -0.98 -8.96 -0.03
CA THR A 56 -0.99 -7.93 1.03
C THR A 56 0.13 -8.15 2.04
N CYS A 57 0.56 -9.40 2.25
CA CYS A 57 1.70 -9.77 3.08
C CYS A 57 3.04 -9.73 2.30
N SER A 58 3.09 -9.08 1.13
CA SER A 58 4.31 -8.87 0.38
C SER A 58 4.91 -7.49 0.61
N TRP A 59 6.23 -7.43 0.57
CA TRP A 59 7.00 -6.19 0.64
C TRP A 59 6.67 -5.25 -0.51
N ALA A 60 6.37 -5.79 -1.69
CA ALA A 60 5.94 -4.98 -2.83
C ALA A 60 4.62 -4.24 -2.55
N SER A 61 3.62 -4.91 -1.98
CA SER A 61 2.34 -4.29 -1.65
C SER A 61 2.49 -3.24 -0.53
N TYR A 62 3.23 -3.57 0.53
CA TYR A 62 3.54 -2.62 1.61
C TYR A 62 4.21 -1.35 1.10
N ASN A 63 5.33 -1.44 0.37
CA ASN A 63 6.04 -0.25 -0.09
C ASN A 63 5.22 0.60 -1.08
N LEU A 64 4.44 -0.04 -1.96
CA LEU A 64 3.55 0.68 -2.87
C LEU A 64 2.43 1.40 -2.12
N PHE A 65 1.90 0.80 -1.06
CA PHE A 65 0.91 1.45 -0.20
C PHE A 65 1.51 2.63 0.54
N SER A 66 2.67 2.46 1.17
CA SER A 66 3.36 3.54 1.90
C SER A 66 3.74 4.71 0.99
N ALA A 67 4.21 4.41 -0.22
CA ALA A 67 4.47 5.44 -1.22
C ALA A 67 3.18 6.14 -1.68
N CYS A 68 2.06 5.43 -1.79
CA CYS A 68 0.76 6.05 -2.05
C CYS A 68 0.31 6.96 -0.90
N MET A 69 0.43 6.49 0.34
CA MET A 69 0.07 7.25 1.54
C MET A 69 0.88 8.53 1.69
N PHE A 70 2.16 8.48 1.32
CA PHE A 70 3.00 9.67 1.23
C PHE A 70 2.47 10.71 0.23
N CYS A 71 1.73 10.29 -0.79
CA CYS A 71 1.17 11.18 -1.80
C CYS A 71 -0.24 11.69 -1.50
N THR A 72 -0.93 11.11 -0.52
CA THR A 72 -2.27 11.52 -0.10
C THR A 72 -2.27 12.42 1.14
N SER A 73 -1.18 12.45 1.92
CA SER A 73 -1.05 13.23 3.14
C SER A 73 0.29 13.99 3.18
N SER A 74 0.28 15.22 3.70
CA SER A 74 1.52 15.97 3.99
C SER A 74 2.27 15.46 5.22
N SER A 75 1.63 14.62 6.03
CA SER A 75 2.21 13.99 7.23
C SER A 75 1.58 12.60 7.42
N PRO A 76 1.93 11.61 6.58
CA PRO A 76 1.41 10.26 6.71
C PRO A 76 1.95 9.59 7.98
N SER A 77 1.07 8.92 8.71
CA SER A 77 1.41 7.97 9.76
C SER A 77 1.62 6.61 9.12
N LEU A 78 2.86 6.36 8.68
CA LEU A 78 3.27 5.07 8.15
C LEU A 78 3.51 4.09 9.30
N VAL A 79 3.25 2.81 9.07
CA VAL A 79 3.58 1.72 10.00
C VAL A 79 4.88 1.05 9.55
N SER A 80 5.61 0.46 10.51
CA SER A 80 6.78 -0.35 10.18
C SER A 80 6.38 -1.63 9.44
N TRP A 81 7.30 -2.25 8.71
CA TRP A 81 7.03 -3.56 8.11
C TRP A 81 6.62 -4.60 9.16
N ASP A 82 7.33 -4.69 10.28
CA ASP A 82 7.04 -5.67 11.33
C ASP A 82 5.61 -5.49 11.88
N GLU A 83 5.16 -4.23 11.98
CA GLU A 83 3.79 -3.91 12.34
C GLU A 83 2.80 -4.31 11.23
N TRP A 84 3.09 -3.97 9.97
CA TRP A 84 2.27 -4.35 8.81
C TRP A 84 2.01 -5.85 8.73
N ILE A 85 3.02 -6.69 8.97
CA ILE A 85 2.89 -8.14 8.86
C ILE A 85 2.44 -8.85 10.14
N THR A 86 2.00 -8.12 11.17
CA THR A 86 1.61 -8.71 12.46
C THR A 86 0.58 -9.86 12.33
N ASN A 87 -0.32 -9.77 11.36
CA ASN A 87 -1.35 -10.79 11.12
C ASN A 87 -1.01 -11.75 9.95
N CYS A 88 0.16 -11.59 9.33
CA CYS A 88 0.58 -12.36 8.17
C CYS A 88 1.31 -13.65 8.60
N PRO A 89 0.84 -14.83 8.17
CA PRO A 89 1.58 -16.07 8.35
C PRO A 89 2.96 -16.03 7.69
N THR A 90 3.95 -16.66 8.31
CA THR A 90 5.33 -16.70 7.81
C THR A 90 5.45 -17.40 6.45
N ASN A 91 4.54 -18.32 6.11
CA ASN A 91 4.54 -19.05 4.84
C ASN A 91 3.99 -18.24 3.65
N ILE A 92 3.37 -17.08 3.88
CA ILE A 92 2.88 -16.19 2.82
C ILE A 92 3.53 -14.80 2.86
N THR A 93 4.30 -14.52 3.90
CA THR A 93 5.07 -13.27 4.03
C THR A 93 6.26 -13.31 3.08
N SER A 94 6.43 -12.27 2.26
CA SER A 94 7.51 -12.20 1.28
C SER A 94 8.20 -10.84 1.30
N THR A 95 9.54 -10.84 1.36
CA THR A 95 10.37 -9.65 1.19
C THR A 95 10.89 -9.45 -0.23
N THR A 96 10.56 -10.37 -1.15
CA THR A 96 11.03 -10.34 -2.53
C THR A 96 9.94 -9.84 -3.48
N THR A 97 10.37 -9.17 -4.55
CA THR A 97 9.55 -8.73 -5.70
C THR A 97 9.20 -9.88 -6.65
#